data_AF-A0A9W8MH61-F1
#
_entry.id   AF-A0A9W8MH61-F1
#
_cell.length_a   1.000
_cell.length_b   1.000
_cell.length_c   1.000
_cell.angle_alpha   90.00
_cell.angle_beta   90.00
_cell.angle_gamma   90.00
#
_symmetry.space_group_name_H-M   'P 1'
#
loop_
_entity.id
_entity.type
_entity.pdbx_description
1 polymer ?
#
loop_
_entity_poly.entity_id
_entity_poly.type
_entity_poly.pdbx_seq_one_letter_code
_entity_poly.pdbx_strand_id
1 'polypeptide(L)'
;MSSSTFTTLAHELSSVLSNYTDGPDARDFLMKVYCLNPPQDDQCPYGPCPNPDVTGIGQQISIYFTTGTFTFALVYFPRLVLPMLYAHLAVMYSLMIAALISILGGELTQNDGVFVLVAVGSPCTIYLWFSALRSLISRHDFFIKERQDHPNRLEVRLLKLLCVLSMGFEIALICVLFVPSSRIHFSQPSCNQEFGKRLVFNLAWALQYLREGFLGIVWIVGTAWFWRWWDKRQRRTPANQTTNMEVSVSSP
;
A
#
# COMPACT_ATOMS: atom_id res chain seq x y z
N MET A 1 -18.00 20.25 -7.12
CA MET A 1 -18.89 19.11 -6.83
C MET A 1 -19.83 19.54 -5.72
N SER A 2 -21.14 19.47 -5.96
CA SER A 2 -22.14 19.96 -4.99
C SER A 2 -22.35 18.91 -3.89
N SER A 3 -22.67 19.37 -2.68
CA SER A 3 -22.97 18.51 -1.53
C SER A 3 -24.05 17.45 -1.84
N SER A 4 -24.97 17.78 -2.76
CA SER A 4 -26.03 16.90 -3.22
C SER A 4 -25.55 15.64 -3.96
N THR A 5 -24.46 15.69 -4.72
CA THR A 5 -23.96 14.52 -5.47
C THR A 5 -23.37 13.47 -4.53
N PHE A 6 -22.77 13.90 -3.42
CA PHE A 6 -22.14 13.02 -2.45
C PHE A 6 -23.18 12.26 -1.62
N THR A 7 -24.27 12.92 -1.23
CA THR A 7 -25.39 12.29 -0.52
C THR A 7 -26.11 11.25 -1.37
N THR A 8 -26.31 11.51 -2.67
CA THR A 8 -26.95 10.53 -3.57
C THR A 8 -26.08 9.30 -3.74
N LEU A 9 -24.76 9.49 -3.90
CA LEU A 9 -23.81 8.39 -4.04
C LEU A 9 -23.71 7.57 -2.75
N ALA A 10 -23.73 8.21 -1.59
CA ALA A 10 -23.72 7.53 -0.28
C ALA A 10 -25.01 6.73 -0.04
N HIS A 11 -26.17 7.24 -0.46
CA HIS A 11 -27.45 6.55 -0.32
C HIS A 11 -27.55 5.35 -1.27
N GLU A 12 -27.10 5.47 -2.52
CA GLU A 12 -26.98 4.33 -3.44
C GLU A 12 -25.97 3.30 -2.94
N LEU A 13 -24.84 3.72 -2.37
CA LEU A 13 -23.88 2.82 -1.75
C LEU A 13 -24.51 2.02 -0.62
N SER A 14 -25.22 2.72 0.29
CA SER A 14 -25.88 2.15 1.45
C SER A 14 -26.96 1.15 1.03
N SER A 15 -27.79 1.48 0.03
CA SER A 15 -28.83 0.57 -0.45
C SER A 15 -28.26 -0.64 -1.20
N VAL A 16 -27.19 -0.46 -1.98
CA VAL A 16 -26.49 -1.57 -2.65
C VAL A 16 -25.81 -2.49 -1.64
N LEU A 17 -25.14 -1.92 -0.63
CA LEU A 17 -24.51 -2.69 0.45
C LEU A 17 -25.55 -3.43 1.29
N SER A 18 -26.64 -2.75 1.69
CA SER A 18 -27.70 -3.34 2.51
C SER A 18 -28.47 -4.45 1.79
N ASN A 19 -28.72 -4.33 0.49
CA ASN A 19 -29.31 -5.42 -0.30
C ASN A 19 -28.36 -6.62 -0.45
N TYR A 20 -27.05 -6.42 -0.28
CA TYR A 20 -26.06 -7.46 -0.45
C TYR A 20 -25.58 -8.12 0.83
N THR A 21 -25.86 -7.59 2.02
CA THR A 21 -25.30 -8.12 3.27
C THR A 21 -26.19 -9.13 4.00
N ASP A 22 -27.51 -9.14 3.77
CA ASP A 22 -28.45 -9.84 4.67
C ASP A 22 -29.14 -11.10 4.08
N GLY A 23 -28.73 -11.57 2.90
CA GLY A 23 -29.31 -12.76 2.25
C GLY A 23 -28.31 -13.89 1.96
N PRO A 24 -28.76 -15.14 1.71
CA PRO A 24 -27.92 -16.21 1.15
C PRO A 24 -27.22 -15.80 -0.17
N ASP A 25 -27.75 -14.78 -0.85
CA ASP A 25 -27.19 -14.15 -2.05
C ASP A 25 -25.92 -13.31 -1.79
N ALA A 26 -25.63 -12.93 -0.55
CA ALA A 26 -24.44 -12.16 -0.17
C ALA A 26 -23.14 -12.91 -0.49
N ARG A 27 -23.13 -14.20 -0.14
CA ARG A 27 -22.01 -15.10 -0.37
C ARG A 27 -21.84 -15.37 -1.86
N ASP A 28 -22.93 -15.61 -2.58
CA ASP A 28 -22.92 -15.83 -4.03
C ASP A 28 -22.47 -14.58 -4.78
N PHE A 29 -22.80 -13.39 -4.28
CA PHE A 29 -22.28 -12.16 -4.82
C PHE A 29 -20.81 -11.94 -4.53
N LEU A 30 -20.35 -12.16 -3.30
CA LEU A 30 -18.91 -12.13 -3.02
C LEU A 30 -18.17 -13.12 -3.92
N MET A 31 -18.71 -14.32 -4.09
CA MET A 31 -18.16 -15.33 -5.00
C MET A 31 -18.12 -14.82 -6.45
N LYS A 32 -19.15 -14.12 -6.92
CA LYS A 32 -19.21 -13.51 -8.26
C LYS A 32 -18.27 -12.31 -8.41
N VAL A 33 -18.19 -11.42 -7.40
CA VAL A 33 -17.32 -10.23 -7.34
C VAL A 33 -15.86 -10.61 -7.44
N TYR A 34 -15.45 -11.63 -6.69
CA TYR A 34 -14.08 -12.13 -6.68
C TYR A 34 -13.84 -13.20 -7.75
N CYS A 35 -14.85 -13.50 -8.58
CA CYS A 35 -14.86 -14.61 -9.54
C CYS A 35 -14.27 -15.90 -8.96
N LEU A 36 -14.64 -16.19 -7.71
CA LEU A 36 -14.37 -17.44 -6.99
C LEU A 36 -15.20 -18.61 -7.55
N ASN A 37 -15.98 -18.42 -8.63
CA ASN A 37 -16.67 -19.47 -9.39
C ASN A 37 -17.01 -18.96 -10.81
N PRO A 38 -16.07 -18.97 -11.78
CA PRO A 38 -16.31 -18.49 -13.14
C PRO A 38 -17.32 -19.39 -13.90
N PRO A 39 -17.92 -18.89 -15.00
CA PRO A 39 -18.79 -19.70 -15.89
C PRO A 39 -18.08 -20.96 -16.38
N GLN A 40 -18.82 -22.06 -16.61
CA GLN A 40 -18.28 -23.35 -17.05
C GLN A 40 -17.58 -23.29 -18.43
N ASP A 41 -17.88 -22.24 -19.17
CA ASP A 41 -17.43 -21.91 -20.52
C ASP A 41 -16.01 -21.28 -20.54
N ASP A 42 -15.53 -20.74 -19.42
CA ASP A 42 -14.10 -20.47 -19.24
C ASP A 42 -13.44 -21.83 -18.96
N GLN A 43 -12.54 -22.30 -19.84
CA GLN A 43 -11.82 -23.58 -19.75
C GLN A 43 -10.85 -23.65 -18.54
N CYS A 44 -11.35 -23.47 -17.33
CA CYS A 44 -10.66 -23.75 -16.07
C CYS A 44 -11.03 -25.18 -15.66
N PRO A 45 -10.23 -26.21 -16.03
CA PRO A 45 -10.55 -27.61 -15.75
C PRO A 45 -10.66 -27.97 -14.26
N TYR A 46 -10.34 -27.05 -13.35
CA TYR A 46 -10.31 -27.27 -11.89
C TYR A 46 -11.27 -26.37 -11.10
N GLY A 47 -12.25 -25.73 -11.76
CA GLY A 47 -13.09 -24.74 -11.10
C GLY A 47 -12.32 -23.45 -10.85
N PRO A 48 -12.70 -22.63 -9.86
CA PRO A 48 -12.26 -21.24 -9.80
C PRO A 48 -10.73 -21.13 -9.75
N CYS A 49 -10.13 -20.29 -10.62
CA CYS A 49 -8.72 -19.94 -10.50
C CYS A 49 -8.45 -18.56 -9.86
N PRO A 50 -9.11 -18.12 -8.77
CA PRO A 50 -8.44 -17.32 -7.77
C PRO A 50 -7.29 -18.15 -7.23
N ASN A 51 -6.10 -17.55 -7.15
CA ASN A 51 -5.04 -18.11 -6.32
C ASN A 51 -5.26 -17.58 -4.89
N PRO A 52 -5.98 -18.31 -4.00
CA PRO A 52 -6.24 -17.85 -2.64
C PRO A 52 -4.95 -17.64 -1.85
N ASP A 53 -3.81 -18.09 -2.37
CA ASP A 53 -2.51 -17.87 -1.75
C ASP A 53 -2.01 -16.45 -1.99
N VAL A 54 -2.11 -15.94 -3.23
CA VAL A 54 -1.49 -14.65 -3.62
C VAL A 54 -2.43 -13.46 -3.36
N THR A 55 -3.74 -13.62 -3.62
CA THR A 55 -4.73 -12.57 -3.34
C THR A 55 -5.55 -12.83 -2.08
N GLY A 56 -5.19 -13.88 -1.34
CA GLY A 56 -5.84 -14.25 -0.09
C GLY A 56 -5.78 -13.17 0.98
N ILE A 57 -6.73 -13.26 1.91
CA ILE A 57 -6.81 -12.38 3.08
C ILE A 57 -5.50 -12.42 3.88
N GLY A 58 -4.87 -13.58 4.02
CA GLY A 58 -3.58 -13.72 4.71
C GLY A 58 -2.47 -12.88 4.08
N GLN A 59 -2.38 -12.87 2.74
CA GLN A 59 -1.38 -12.08 2.03
C GLN A 59 -1.70 -10.58 2.08
N GLN A 60 -2.98 -10.20 2.00
CA GLN A 60 -3.41 -8.81 2.17
C GLN A 60 -3.00 -8.27 3.56
N ILE A 61 -3.26 -9.06 4.62
CA ILE A 61 -2.86 -8.72 6.00
C ILE A 61 -1.34 -8.64 6.11
N SER A 62 -0.61 -9.59 5.53
CA SER A 62 0.86 -9.62 5.54
C SER A 62 1.48 -8.35 4.91
N ILE A 63 0.96 -7.94 3.74
CA ILE A 63 1.40 -6.72 3.06
C ILE A 63 1.07 -5.48 3.88
N TYR A 64 -0.09 -5.45 4.51
CA TYR A 64 -0.46 -4.34 5.39
C TYR A 64 0.55 -4.17 6.54
N PHE A 65 0.84 -5.23 7.28
CA PHE A 65 1.82 -5.19 8.37
C PHE A 65 3.23 -4.84 7.87
N THR A 66 3.63 -5.39 6.73
CA THR A 66 4.94 -5.15 6.14
C THR A 66 5.11 -3.68 5.74
N THR A 67 4.16 -3.13 5.00
CA THR A 67 4.18 -1.73 4.54
C THR A 67 4.03 -0.74 5.70
N GLY A 68 3.24 -1.06 6.72
CA GLY A 68 3.15 -0.29 7.95
C GLY A 68 4.48 -0.27 8.72
N THR A 69 5.14 -1.42 8.84
CA THR A 69 6.45 -1.54 9.49
C THR A 69 7.53 -0.76 8.73
N PHE A 70 7.55 -0.84 7.40
CA PHE A 70 8.45 -0.02 6.58
C PHE A 70 8.22 1.48 6.77
N THR A 71 6.96 1.92 6.76
CA THR A 71 6.60 3.33 7.01
C THR A 71 7.12 3.79 8.37
N PHE A 72 6.87 3.00 9.42
CA PHE A 72 7.36 3.29 10.76
C PHE A 72 8.89 3.37 10.80
N ALA A 73 9.58 2.42 10.16
CA ALA A 73 11.03 2.41 10.12
C ALA A 73 11.63 3.63 9.42
N LEU A 74 11.06 4.03 8.28
CA LEU A 74 11.49 5.20 7.52
C LEU A 74 11.28 6.51 8.28
N VAL A 75 10.19 6.64 9.05
CA VAL A 75 9.87 7.87 9.78
C VAL A 75 10.68 7.96 11.08
N TYR A 76 10.72 6.90 11.88
CA TYR A 76 11.21 6.96 13.25
C TYR A 76 12.66 6.47 13.44
N PHE A 77 13.17 5.57 12.59
CA PHE A 77 14.50 4.99 12.76
C PHE A 77 15.51 5.52 11.73
N PRO A 78 16.20 6.65 12.02
CA PRO A 78 17.13 7.30 11.09
C PRO A 78 18.19 6.37 10.50
N ARG A 79 18.74 5.50 11.34
CA ARG A 79 19.84 4.59 10.98
C ARG A 79 19.41 3.48 10.01
N LEU A 80 18.12 3.18 9.95
CA LEU A 80 17.56 2.10 9.13
C LEU A 80 16.91 2.61 7.84
N VAL A 81 16.86 3.93 7.63
CA VAL A 81 16.15 4.53 6.50
C VAL A 81 16.64 3.98 5.16
N LEU A 82 17.95 3.96 4.95
CA LEU A 82 18.55 3.56 3.68
C LEU A 82 18.33 2.06 3.36
N PRO A 83 18.66 1.10 4.25
CA PRO A 83 18.40 -0.31 3.96
C PRO A 83 16.91 -0.62 3.80
N MET A 84 16.04 0.04 4.58
CA MET A 84 14.58 -0.14 4.45
C MET A 84 14.05 0.43 3.14
N LEU A 85 14.58 1.57 2.68
CA LEU A 85 14.25 2.14 1.38
C LEU A 85 14.66 1.20 0.24
N TYR A 86 15.84 0.60 0.32
CA TYR A 86 16.29 -0.39 -0.67
C TYR A 86 15.40 -1.62 -0.71
N ALA A 87 15.08 -2.19 0.45
CA ALA A 87 14.20 -3.34 0.54
C ALA A 87 12.81 -3.02 -0.03
N HIS A 88 12.23 -1.88 0.35
CA HIS A 88 10.90 -1.48 -0.10
C HIS A 88 10.87 -1.21 -1.62
N LEU A 89 11.84 -0.47 -2.16
CA LEU A 89 11.93 -0.23 -3.60
C LEU A 89 12.13 -1.52 -4.39
N ALA A 90 12.96 -2.46 -3.90
CA ALA A 90 13.16 -3.75 -4.55
C ALA A 90 11.85 -4.52 -4.64
N VAL A 91 11.09 -4.63 -3.54
CA VAL A 91 9.78 -5.30 -3.50
C VAL A 91 8.78 -4.62 -4.45
N MET A 92 8.68 -3.29 -4.42
CA MET A 92 7.78 -2.55 -5.31
C MET A 92 8.09 -2.82 -6.78
N TYR A 93 9.35 -2.70 -7.19
CA TYR A 93 9.74 -2.93 -8.59
C TYR A 93 9.55 -4.38 -9.01
N SER A 94 9.85 -5.35 -8.13
CA SER A 94 9.56 -6.76 -8.39
C SER A 94 8.07 -6.98 -8.66
N LEU A 95 7.18 -6.40 -7.85
CA LEU A 95 5.72 -6.53 -8.04
C LEU A 95 5.25 -5.85 -9.34
N MET A 96 5.66 -4.62 -9.60
CA MET A 96 5.26 -3.89 -10.82
C MET A 96 5.76 -4.57 -12.10
N ILE A 97 7.00 -5.06 -12.11
CA ILE A 97 7.58 -5.77 -13.26
C ILE A 97 6.90 -7.12 -13.46
N ALA A 98 6.67 -7.88 -12.39
CA ALA A 98 5.95 -9.15 -12.47
C ALA A 98 4.54 -8.95 -13.02
N ALA A 99 3.79 -7.97 -12.50
CA ALA A 99 2.47 -7.63 -13.00
C ALA A 99 2.50 -7.25 -14.48
N LEU A 100 3.46 -6.41 -14.89
CA LEU A 100 3.60 -6.01 -16.29
C LEU A 100 3.85 -7.23 -17.21
N ILE A 101 4.79 -8.11 -16.84
CA ILE A 101 5.10 -9.32 -17.62
C ILE A 101 3.87 -10.23 -17.71
N SER A 102 3.18 -10.46 -16.59
CA SER A 102 1.98 -11.30 -16.57
C SER A 102 0.81 -10.69 -17.35
N ILE A 103 0.66 -9.35 -17.37
CA ILE A 103 -0.32 -8.67 -18.23
C ILE A 103 0.03 -8.85 -19.70
N LEU A 104 1.31 -8.68 -20.07
CA LEU A 104 1.76 -8.85 -21.44
C LEU A 104 1.62 -10.29 -21.94
N GLY A 105 1.75 -11.28 -21.03
CA GLY A 105 1.48 -12.69 -21.30
C GLY A 105 0.00 -13.07 -21.31
N GLY A 106 -0.90 -12.18 -20.87
CA GLY A 106 -2.33 -12.47 -20.69
C GLY A 106 -2.63 -13.47 -19.57
N GLU A 107 -1.68 -13.69 -18.67
CA GLU A 107 -1.78 -14.65 -17.56
C GLU A 107 -2.32 -14.00 -16.28
N LEU A 108 -2.21 -12.67 -16.15
CA LEU A 108 -2.65 -11.96 -14.96
C LEU A 108 -4.19 -11.84 -14.93
N THR A 109 -4.80 -12.17 -13.79
CA THR A 109 -6.21 -11.82 -13.57
C THR A 109 -6.31 -10.31 -13.25
N GLN A 110 -7.47 -9.71 -13.50
CA GLN A 110 -7.71 -8.31 -13.12
C GLN A 110 -7.56 -8.10 -11.59
N ASN A 111 -7.94 -9.12 -10.80
CA ASN A 111 -7.83 -9.08 -9.34
C ASN A 111 -6.37 -9.06 -8.87
N ASP A 112 -5.50 -9.87 -9.48
CA ASP A 112 -4.06 -9.85 -9.17
C ASP A 112 -3.43 -8.49 -9.55
N GLY A 113 -3.86 -7.91 -10.68
CA GLY A 113 -3.46 -6.57 -11.09
C GLY A 113 -3.86 -5.49 -10.07
N VAL A 114 -5.12 -5.51 -9.63
CA VAL A 114 -5.61 -4.59 -8.57
C VAL A 114 -4.86 -4.80 -7.26
N PHE A 115 -4.59 -6.05 -6.88
CA PHE A 115 -3.81 -6.36 -5.69
C PHE A 115 -2.40 -5.77 -5.75
N VAL A 116 -1.73 -5.86 -6.90
CA VAL A 116 -0.41 -5.24 -7.09
C VAL A 116 -0.50 -3.72 -6.92
N LEU A 117 -1.52 -3.08 -7.50
CA LEU A 117 -1.75 -1.65 -7.32
C LEU A 117 -1.99 -1.27 -5.84
N VAL A 118 -2.73 -2.10 -5.08
CA VAL A 118 -2.93 -1.88 -3.64
C VAL A 118 -1.61 -1.99 -2.89
N ALA A 119 -0.83 -3.03 -3.19
CA ALA A 119 0.43 -3.30 -2.51
C ALA A 119 1.47 -2.21 -2.79
N VAL A 120 1.55 -1.75 -4.04
CA VAL A 120 2.46 -0.68 -4.47
C VAL A 120 1.96 0.66 -3.94
N GLY A 121 0.68 0.99 -4.07
CA GLY A 121 0.02 2.20 -3.54
C GLY A 121 -0.11 2.28 -2.02
N SER A 122 0.74 1.58 -1.28
CA SER A 122 0.75 1.57 0.19
C SER A 122 1.13 2.93 0.81
N PRO A 123 0.80 3.16 2.10
CA PRO A 123 1.16 4.39 2.80
C PRO A 123 2.66 4.72 2.73
N CYS A 124 3.52 3.70 2.78
CA CYS A 124 4.97 3.83 2.65
C CYS A 124 5.36 4.47 1.32
N THR A 125 4.83 3.91 0.23
CA THR A 125 5.10 4.37 -1.12
C THR A 125 4.58 5.77 -1.38
N ILE A 126 3.36 6.07 -0.93
CA ILE A 126 2.78 7.42 -1.06
C ILE A 126 3.66 8.44 -0.34
N TYR A 127 4.15 8.12 0.86
CA TYR A 127 5.08 8.97 1.58
C TYR A 127 6.39 9.19 0.82
N LEU A 128 6.94 8.15 0.19
CA LEU A 128 8.14 8.23 -0.64
C LEU A 128 7.93 9.08 -1.91
N TRP A 129 6.82 8.88 -2.63
CA TRP A 129 6.48 9.69 -3.80
C TRP A 129 6.30 11.15 -3.45
N PHE A 130 5.53 11.44 -2.39
CA PHE A 130 5.35 12.82 -1.91
C PHE A 130 6.69 13.46 -1.54
N SER A 131 7.55 12.74 -0.82
CA SER A 131 8.87 13.23 -0.43
C SER A 131 9.79 13.45 -1.63
N ALA A 132 9.78 12.55 -2.60
CA ALA A 132 10.57 12.65 -3.82
C ALA A 132 10.10 13.85 -4.68
N LEU A 133 8.80 13.99 -4.91
CA LEU A 133 8.20 15.11 -5.64
C LEU A 133 8.48 16.45 -4.97
N ARG A 134 8.28 16.54 -3.65
CA ARG A 134 8.59 17.74 -2.87
C ARG A 134 10.06 18.13 -3.00
N SER A 135 10.97 17.14 -2.99
CA SER A 135 12.39 17.39 -3.15
C SER A 135 12.76 17.88 -4.56
N LEU A 136 12.03 17.46 -5.59
CA LEU A 136 12.19 17.99 -6.95
C LEU A 136 11.72 19.45 -7.05
N ILE A 137 10.57 19.78 -6.46
CA ILE A 137 9.95 21.11 -6.55
C ILE A 137 10.74 22.14 -5.74
N SER A 138 11.01 21.85 -4.47
CA SER A 138 11.45 22.86 -3.51
C SER A 138 12.97 22.97 -3.36
N ARG A 139 13.76 22.22 -4.14
CA ARG A 139 15.20 21.95 -3.88
C ARG A 139 15.51 21.51 -2.43
N HIS A 140 14.48 21.21 -1.64
CA HIS A 140 14.61 20.80 -0.26
C HIS A 140 15.20 19.41 -0.19
N ASP A 141 15.92 19.19 0.91
CA ASP A 141 16.65 17.97 1.15
C ASP A 141 15.68 16.80 1.27
N PHE A 142 15.94 15.78 0.46
CA PHE A 142 15.30 14.49 0.60
C PHE A 142 15.66 13.96 1.99
N PHE A 143 14.73 13.27 2.64
CA PHE A 143 14.81 12.87 4.05
C PHE A 143 16.09 12.10 4.44
N ILE A 144 16.87 11.63 3.46
CA ILE A 144 18.19 10.99 3.65
C ILE A 144 19.28 11.98 4.07
N LYS A 145 19.23 13.25 3.66
CA LYS A 145 20.38 14.17 3.74
C LYS A 145 20.71 14.66 5.15
N GLU A 146 19.77 14.54 6.08
CA GLU A 146 19.88 15.12 7.43
C GLU A 146 20.30 14.08 8.49
N ARG A 147 20.48 12.80 8.11
CA ARG A 147 20.58 11.68 9.07
C ARG A 147 21.76 10.74 8.87
N GLN A 148 22.63 10.97 7.88
CA GLN A 148 23.87 10.21 7.66
C GLN A 148 25.04 11.18 7.49
N ASP A 149 26.20 10.83 8.05
CA ASP A 149 27.34 11.74 8.13
C ASP A 149 27.85 12.19 6.76
N HIS A 150 27.79 11.37 5.70
CA HIS A 150 28.09 11.77 4.31
C HIS A 150 27.44 10.86 3.26
N PRO A 151 26.13 10.97 2.94
CA PRO A 151 25.51 10.15 1.91
C PRO A 151 26.08 10.50 0.52
N ASN A 152 26.35 9.49 -0.31
CA ASN A 152 26.86 9.71 -1.66
C ASN A 152 25.80 10.48 -2.47
N ARG A 153 26.18 11.65 -3.01
CA ARG A 153 25.25 12.53 -3.76
C ARG A 153 24.62 11.81 -4.96
N LEU A 154 25.37 10.90 -5.59
CA LEU A 154 24.89 10.13 -6.74
C LEU A 154 23.80 9.13 -6.32
N GLU A 155 24.05 8.40 -5.24
CA GLU A 155 23.13 7.42 -4.64
C GLU A 155 21.79 8.08 -4.28
N VAL A 156 21.84 9.22 -3.59
CA VAL A 156 20.63 9.99 -3.23
C VAL A 156 19.87 10.47 -4.47
N ARG A 157 20.57 10.88 -5.54
CA ARG A 157 19.91 11.26 -6.81
C ARG A 157 19.25 10.06 -7.49
N LEU A 158 19.93 8.91 -7.53
CA LEU A 158 19.41 7.67 -8.08
C LEU A 158 18.16 7.21 -7.34
N LEU A 159 18.20 7.22 -6.01
CA LEU A 159 17.06 6.86 -5.17
C LEU A 159 15.84 7.75 -5.41
N LYS A 160 16.03 9.07 -5.52
CA LYS A 160 14.95 9.99 -5.89
C LYS A 160 14.38 9.68 -7.26
N LEU A 161 15.26 9.45 -8.25
CA LEU A 161 14.83 9.11 -9.60
C LEU A 161 14.02 7.81 -9.62
N LEU A 162 14.48 6.77 -8.92
CA LEU A 162 13.75 5.51 -8.78
C LEU A 162 12.39 5.70 -8.09
N CYS A 163 12.30 6.52 -7.03
CA CYS A 163 11.00 6.82 -6.42
C CYS A 163 10.03 7.47 -7.43
N VAL A 164 10.50 8.45 -8.21
CA VAL A 164 9.66 9.14 -9.21
C VAL A 164 9.29 8.22 -10.37
N LEU A 165 10.24 7.41 -10.85
CA LEU A 165 9.99 6.42 -11.89
C LEU A 165 8.98 5.37 -11.43
N SER A 166 9.04 4.92 -10.18
CA SER A 166 8.04 3.99 -9.62
C SER A 166 6.63 4.58 -9.62
N MET A 167 6.49 5.89 -9.35
CA MET A 167 5.20 6.58 -9.45
C MET A 167 4.70 6.61 -10.89
N GLY A 168 5.56 6.92 -11.85
CA GLY A 168 5.21 6.90 -13.28
C GLY A 168 4.82 5.50 -13.76
N PHE A 169 5.51 4.47 -13.29
CA PHE A 169 5.20 3.08 -13.59
C PHE A 169 3.84 2.69 -13.00
N GLU A 170 3.57 3.02 -11.73
CA GLU A 170 2.26 2.75 -11.14
C GLU A 170 1.12 3.41 -11.94
N ILE A 171 1.26 4.69 -12.29
CA ILE A 171 0.26 5.39 -13.11
C ILE A 171 0.08 4.68 -14.46
N ALA A 172 1.17 4.22 -15.09
CA ALA A 172 1.08 3.44 -16.32
C ALA A 172 0.34 2.11 -16.12
N LEU A 173 0.59 1.39 -15.02
CA LEU A 173 -0.14 0.16 -14.67
C LEU A 173 -1.63 0.44 -14.43
N ILE A 174 -1.98 1.51 -13.71
CA ILE A 174 -3.37 1.94 -13.53
C ILE A 174 -4.03 2.17 -14.89
N CYS A 175 -3.36 2.91 -15.79
CA CYS A 175 -3.88 3.14 -17.14
C CYS A 175 -4.06 1.82 -17.91
N VAL A 176 -3.07 0.92 -17.85
CA VAL A 176 -3.13 -0.40 -18.52
C VAL A 176 -4.26 -1.27 -17.97
N LEU A 177 -4.51 -1.24 -16.67
CA LEU A 177 -5.52 -2.07 -16.01
C LEU A 177 -6.96 -1.55 -16.18
N PHE A 178 -7.15 -0.23 -16.16
CA PHE A 178 -8.48 0.38 -16.15
C PHE A 178 -8.90 1.00 -17.49
N VAL A 179 -7.98 1.29 -18.40
CA VAL A 179 -8.35 1.80 -19.74
C VAL A 179 -8.65 0.61 -20.64
N PRO A 180 -9.89 0.49 -21.16
CA PRO A 180 -10.25 -0.62 -22.02
C PRO A 180 -9.42 -0.60 -23.30
N SER A 181 -8.71 -1.70 -23.57
CA SER A 181 -7.88 -1.89 -24.75
C SER A 181 -8.20 -3.23 -25.39
N SER A 182 -8.37 -3.26 -26.71
CA SER A 182 -8.58 -4.52 -27.46
C SER A 182 -7.32 -5.38 -27.57
N ARG A 183 -6.15 -4.84 -27.20
CA ARG A 183 -4.86 -5.54 -27.28
C ARG A 183 -4.47 -6.28 -26.01
N ILE A 184 -5.12 -5.98 -24.89
CA ILE A 184 -4.79 -6.56 -23.59
C ILE A 184 -5.91 -7.55 -23.25
N HIS A 185 -5.52 -8.81 -23.06
CA HIS A 185 -6.41 -9.87 -22.62
C HIS A 185 -6.05 -10.27 -21.20
N PHE A 186 -7.04 -10.34 -20.32
CA PHE A 186 -6.88 -10.92 -19.00
C PHE A 186 -7.22 -12.40 -19.06
N SER A 187 -6.66 -13.19 -18.15
CA SER A 187 -6.87 -14.65 -18.10
C SER A 187 -8.32 -15.06 -17.86
N GLN A 188 -9.20 -14.14 -17.43
CA GLN A 188 -10.62 -14.36 -17.19
C GLN A 188 -11.49 -13.32 -17.92
N PRO A 189 -11.69 -13.45 -19.25
CA PRO A 189 -12.41 -12.46 -20.06
C PRO A 189 -13.89 -12.37 -19.70
N SER A 190 -14.53 -13.48 -19.32
CA SER A 190 -15.96 -13.55 -18.95
C SER A 190 -16.23 -12.78 -17.65
N CYS A 191 -15.35 -12.93 -16.66
CA CYS A 191 -15.38 -12.16 -15.41
C CYS A 191 -15.26 -10.65 -15.68
N ASN A 192 -14.37 -10.25 -16.58
CA ASN A 192 -14.13 -8.85 -16.90
C ASN A 192 -15.31 -8.19 -17.64
N GLN A 193 -15.96 -8.92 -18.56
CA GLN A 193 -17.10 -8.39 -19.32
C GLN A 193 -18.33 -8.10 -18.45
N GLU A 194 -18.60 -8.95 -17.46
CA GLU A 194 -19.80 -8.86 -16.62
C GLU A 194 -19.59 -7.99 -15.38
N PHE A 195 -18.41 -8.05 -14.75
CA PHE A 195 -18.14 -7.41 -13.46
C PHE A 195 -17.17 -6.22 -13.57
N GLY A 196 -16.20 -6.26 -14.48
CA GLY A 196 -15.19 -5.21 -14.63
C GLY A 196 -15.76 -3.82 -15.04
N LYS A 197 -16.96 -3.80 -15.63
CA LYS A 197 -17.65 -2.55 -16.04
C LYS A 197 -18.53 -1.92 -14.95
N ARG A 198 -18.88 -2.64 -13.89
CA ARG A 198 -19.83 -2.16 -12.88
C ARG A 198 -19.09 -1.42 -11.77
N LEU A 199 -19.43 -0.14 -11.61
CA LEU A 199 -18.83 0.79 -10.61
C LEU A 199 -18.79 0.20 -9.19
N VAL A 200 -19.81 -0.58 -8.80
CA VAL A 200 -19.93 -1.23 -7.48
C VAL A 200 -18.76 -2.17 -7.18
N PHE A 201 -18.25 -2.88 -8.18
CA PHE A 201 -17.16 -3.83 -8.00
C PHE A 201 -15.83 -3.09 -7.83
N ASN A 202 -15.57 -2.07 -8.66
CA ASN A 202 -14.45 -1.15 -8.47
C ASN A 202 -14.51 -0.45 -7.10
N LEU A 203 -15.72 -0.20 -6.59
CA LEU A 203 -15.93 0.42 -5.29
C LEU A 203 -15.67 -0.55 -4.13
N ALA A 204 -16.03 -1.83 -4.23
CA ALA A 204 -15.68 -2.84 -3.22
C ALA A 204 -14.15 -2.95 -3.06
N TRP A 205 -13.43 -2.90 -4.19
CA TRP A 205 -11.97 -2.80 -4.20
C TRP A 205 -11.47 -1.47 -3.62
N ALA A 206 -12.08 -0.34 -3.99
CA ALA A 206 -11.79 0.97 -3.39
C ALA A 206 -12.04 0.99 -1.87
N LEU A 207 -13.01 0.23 -1.39
CA LEU A 207 -13.30 0.09 0.04
C LEU A 207 -12.13 -0.57 0.78
N GLN A 208 -11.48 -1.56 0.15
CA GLN A 208 -10.25 -2.12 0.66
C GLN A 208 -9.15 -1.05 0.73
N TYR A 209 -8.93 -0.27 -0.35
CA TYR A 209 -7.97 0.85 -0.32
C TYR A 209 -8.27 1.84 0.80
N LEU A 210 -9.54 2.20 0.99
CA LEU A 210 -9.97 3.13 2.03
C LEU A 210 -9.76 2.54 3.43
N ARG A 211 -10.02 1.24 3.61
CA ARG A 211 -9.79 0.54 4.88
C ARG A 211 -8.30 0.50 5.20
N GLU A 212 -7.47 0.04 4.27
CA GLU A 212 -6.01 -0.06 4.48
C GLU A 212 -5.40 1.34 4.67
N GLY A 213 -5.84 2.33 3.90
CA GLY A 213 -5.42 3.72 4.04
C GLY A 213 -5.81 4.32 5.39
N PHE A 214 -7.06 4.12 5.82
CA PHE A 214 -7.56 4.58 7.12
C PHE A 214 -6.78 3.94 8.26
N LEU A 215 -6.63 2.62 8.26
CA LEU A 215 -5.87 1.91 9.28
C LEU A 215 -4.39 2.35 9.30
N GLY A 216 -3.79 2.57 8.12
CA GLY A 216 -2.45 3.13 7.99
C GLY A 216 -2.33 4.51 8.64
N ILE A 217 -3.30 5.40 8.43
CA ILE A 217 -3.35 6.72 9.07
C ILE A 217 -3.47 6.58 10.59
N VAL A 218 -4.40 5.75 11.08
CA VAL A 218 -4.57 5.49 12.52
C VAL A 218 -3.27 4.97 13.13
N TRP A 219 -2.58 4.06 12.45
CA TRP A 219 -1.30 3.51 12.89
C TRP A 219 -0.20 4.57 12.96
N ILE A 220 -0.05 5.40 11.92
CA ILE A 220 0.94 6.49 11.89
C ILE A 220 0.67 7.50 13.01
N VAL A 221 -0.59 7.90 13.20
CA VAL A 221 -0.98 8.84 14.26
C VAL A 221 -0.78 8.23 15.65
N GLY A 222 -1.20 6.98 15.83
CA GLY A 222 -1.05 6.25 17.09
C GLY A 222 0.41 6.08 17.50
N THR A 223 1.27 5.69 16.55
CA THR A 223 2.72 5.57 16.79
C THR A 223 3.38 6.93 17.05
N ALA A 224 2.98 7.99 16.34
CA ALA A 224 3.46 9.35 16.60
C ALA A 224 3.11 9.82 18.02
N TRP A 225 1.87 9.55 18.43
CA TRP A 225 1.38 9.91 19.76
C TRP A 225 2.11 9.12 20.85
N PHE A 226 2.25 7.80 20.66
CA PHE A 226 3.00 6.94 21.59
C PHE A 226 4.47 7.36 21.71
N TRP A 227 5.13 7.67 20.59
CA TRP A 227 6.51 8.17 20.59
C TRP A 227 6.66 9.47 21.37
N ARG A 228 5.78 10.45 21.13
CA ARG A 228 5.78 11.73 21.88
C ARG A 228 5.54 11.52 23.37
N TRP A 229 4.63 10.61 23.72
CA TRP A 229 4.37 10.24 25.10
C TRP A 229 5.59 9.61 25.77
N TRP A 230 6.26 8.68 25.08
CA TRP A 230 7.46 8.01 25.56
C TRP A 230 8.63 8.98 25.78
N ASP A 231 8.91 9.84 24.80
CA ASP A 231 9.96 10.87 24.87
C ASP A 231 9.71 11.87 26.01
N LYS A 232 8.44 12.23 26.24
CA LYS A 232 8.05 13.04 27.41
C LYS A 232 8.31 12.30 28.72
N ARG A 233 8.16 10.97 28.75
CA ARG A 233 8.39 10.14 29.94
C ARG A 233 9.87 10.01 30.25
N GLN A 234 10.72 9.77 29.24
CA GLN A 234 12.17 9.71 29.42
C GLN A 234 12.76 11.02 29.94
N ARG A 235 12.28 12.17 29.44
CA ARG A 235 12.70 13.49 29.95
C ARG A 235 12.27 13.78 31.39
N ARG A 236 11.31 13.04 31.93
CA ARG A 236 10.84 13.19 33.32
C ARG A 236 11.62 12.35 34.31
N THR A 237 12.47 11.42 33.88
CA THR A 237 13.33 10.66 34.78
C THR A 237 14.50 11.57 35.19
N PRO A 238 14.55 12.09 36.42
CA PRO A 238 15.60 13.02 36.81
C PRO A 238 16.96 12.30 36.83
N ALA A 239 17.99 12.94 36.28
CA ALA A 239 19.38 12.49 36.22
C ALA A 239 20.07 12.48 37.61
N ASN A 240 19.39 12.03 38.65
CA ASN A 240 19.72 12.33 40.05
C ASN A 240 20.44 11.20 40.80
N GLN A 241 21.19 10.33 40.11
CA GLN A 241 21.88 9.21 40.78
C GLN A 241 23.35 8.98 40.41
N THR A 242 23.94 9.70 39.45
CA THR A 242 25.35 9.47 39.08
C THR A 242 26.36 10.33 39.84
N THR A 243 25.94 11.33 40.63
CA THR A 243 26.88 12.24 41.30
C THR A 243 27.39 11.78 42.67
N ASN A 244 26.95 10.62 43.19
CA ASN A 244 27.29 10.20 44.56
C ASN A 244 28.32 9.05 44.68
N MET A 245 28.94 8.59 43.59
CA MET A 245 29.96 7.51 43.67
C MET A 245 31.42 7.97 43.48
N GLU A 246 31.69 9.22 43.10
CA GLU A 246 33.07 9.69 42.88
C GLU A 246 33.77 10.28 44.12
N VAL A 247 33.12 10.37 45.28
CA VAL A 247 33.71 11.02 46.48
C VAL A 247 34.31 10.04 47.52
N SER A 248 34.45 8.74 47.20
CA SER A 248 34.97 7.75 48.16
C SER A 248 36.31 7.11 47.82
N VAL A 249 37.10 7.72 46.93
CA VAL A 249 38.51 7.33 46.69
C VAL A 249 39.44 8.49 47.00
N SER A 250 39.46 8.92 48.26
CA SER A 250 40.64 9.56 48.82
C SER A 250 40.83 9.15 50.28
N SER A 251 42.09 8.76 50.56
CA SER A 251 42.71 8.55 51.87
C SER A 251 42.57 7.16 52.50
N PRO A 252 43.61 6.63 53.17
CA PRO A 252 44.93 7.21 53.47
C PRO A 252 46.06 6.79 52.51
#